data_AF-A0A819RUP9-F1
#
_entry.id   AF-A0A819RUP9-F1
#
_cell.length_a   1.000
_cell.length_b   1.000
_cell.length_c   1.000
_cell.angle_alpha   90.00
_cell.angle_beta   90.00
_cell.angle_gamma   90.00
#
_symmetry.space_group_name_H-M   'P 1'
#
loop_
_entity.id
_entity.type
_entity.pdbx_description
1 polymer ?
#
loop_
_entity_poly.entity_id
_entity_poly.type
_entity_poly.pdbx_seq_one_letter_code
_entity_poly.pdbx_strand_id
1 'polypeptide(L)'
;MILTGVEIYSEPPFQMRDASDGFMKRLPEWLREELKPIDQRKDCIIMNSVHRFWIEAGQITYEHQYDENNNIITYYLSDVPMCVKKQLMQYDEQGNLIDDLSKVEDGHSSEGDFAQAFTRYYDQMGSYFPELLRLKELLKRGVLLVFIRSTFDNIQKYINNIAIAIGPINDYLQRIRNQIRYPCETDSEINRI
;
A
#
# COMPACT_ATOMS: atom_id res chain seq x y z
N MET A 1 -20.68 -4.39 11.84
CA MET A 1 -21.05 -5.64 11.15
C MET A 1 -20.64 -6.86 11.96
N ILE A 2 -19.36 -7.26 11.97
CA ILE A 2 -18.89 -8.41 12.76
C ILE A 2 -18.77 -8.05 14.25
N LEU A 3 -18.30 -6.84 14.53
CA LEU A 3 -18.11 -6.29 15.87
C LEU A 3 -19.40 -6.23 16.71
N THR A 4 -20.50 -5.87 16.06
CA THR A 4 -21.80 -5.56 16.68
C THR A 4 -22.82 -6.69 16.57
N GLY A 5 -22.47 -7.81 15.91
CA GLY A 5 -23.41 -8.91 15.66
C GLY A 5 -24.58 -8.57 14.71
N VAL A 6 -24.53 -7.42 14.02
CA VAL A 6 -25.60 -6.95 13.14
C VAL A 6 -25.06 -6.59 11.77
N GLU A 7 -25.69 -7.14 10.74
CA GLU A 7 -25.51 -6.80 9.34
C GLU A 7 -26.45 -5.71 8.89
N ILE A 8 -25.94 -4.82 8.05
CA ILE A 8 -26.70 -3.72 7.46
C ILE A 8 -26.56 -3.83 5.95
N TYR A 9 -27.69 -3.83 5.26
CA TYR A 9 -27.70 -3.83 3.79
C TYR A 9 -27.08 -2.55 3.26
N SER A 10 -26.40 -2.61 2.12
CA SER A 10 -25.75 -1.44 1.50
C SER A 10 -26.73 -0.50 0.78
N GLU A 11 -27.96 -0.97 0.53
CA GLU A 11 -28.98 -0.22 -0.19
C GLU A 11 -30.13 0.20 0.73
N PRO A 12 -30.72 1.39 0.51
CA PRO A 12 -31.92 1.81 1.24
C PRO A 12 -33.05 0.78 1.01
N PRO A 13 -33.81 0.39 2.05
CA PRO A 13 -33.96 1.06 3.35
C PRO A 13 -32.98 0.60 4.46
N PHE A 14 -31.78 0.11 4.12
CA PHE A 14 -30.72 -0.29 5.07
C PHE A 14 -31.22 -1.28 6.13
N GLN A 15 -31.90 -2.33 5.68
CA GLN A 15 -32.43 -3.36 6.57
C GLN A 15 -31.31 -3.94 7.44
N MET A 16 -31.66 -4.27 8.68
CA MET A 16 -30.74 -4.90 9.62
C MET A 16 -31.05 -6.39 9.72
N ARG A 17 -30.02 -7.23 9.79
CA ARG A 17 -30.12 -8.67 9.98
C ARG A 17 -29.12 -9.11 11.04
N ASP A 18 -29.47 -10.12 11.83
CA ASP A 18 -28.51 -10.74 12.76
C ASP A 18 -27.32 -11.35 11.97
N ALA A 19 -26.10 -11.07 12.41
CA ALA A 19 -24.90 -11.57 11.75
C ALA A 19 -24.81 -13.11 11.77
N SER A 20 -25.42 -13.74 12.78
CA SER A 20 -25.54 -15.20 12.94
C SER A 20 -26.28 -15.84 11.78
N ASP A 21 -27.31 -15.17 11.26
CA ASP A 21 -28.11 -15.62 10.12
C ASP A 21 -27.48 -15.27 8.77
N GLY A 22 -26.50 -14.37 8.77
CA GLY A 22 -25.86 -13.82 7.58
C GLY A 22 -24.45 -14.33 7.33
N PHE A 23 -23.51 -13.40 7.36
CA PHE A 23 -22.06 -13.54 7.21
C PHE A 23 -21.47 -14.58 8.14
N MET A 24 -21.81 -14.58 9.44
CA MET A 24 -21.20 -15.51 10.40
C MET A 24 -21.56 -16.96 10.08
N LYS A 25 -22.72 -17.21 9.46
CA LYS A 25 -23.14 -18.55 9.02
C LYS A 25 -22.15 -19.22 8.07
N ARG A 26 -21.40 -18.43 7.29
CA ARG A 26 -20.38 -18.95 6.36
C ARG A 26 -19.11 -19.42 7.06
N LEU A 27 -18.90 -19.01 8.31
CA LEU A 27 -17.73 -19.35 9.08
C LEU A 27 -17.91 -20.70 9.80
N PRO A 28 -16.83 -21.50 9.90
CA PRO A 28 -16.85 -22.73 10.68
C PRO A 28 -17.05 -22.40 12.16
N GLU A 29 -17.62 -23.33 12.91
CA GLU A 29 -18.04 -23.12 14.30
C GLU A 29 -16.90 -22.61 15.18
N TRP A 30 -15.71 -23.23 15.09
CA TRP A 30 -14.55 -22.77 15.85
C TRP A 30 -14.16 -21.31 15.56
N LEU A 31 -14.28 -20.85 14.32
CA LEU A 31 -13.93 -19.47 13.95
C LEU A 31 -15.02 -18.47 14.35
N ARG A 32 -16.29 -18.90 14.34
CA ARG A 32 -17.39 -18.12 14.92
C ARG A 32 -17.20 -17.92 16.42
N GLU A 33 -16.74 -18.95 17.13
CA GLU A 33 -16.49 -18.88 18.57
C GLU A 33 -15.36 -17.89 18.91
N GLU A 34 -14.29 -17.88 18.12
CA GLU A 34 -13.16 -16.96 18.30
C GLU A 34 -13.51 -15.51 17.91
N LEU A 35 -14.41 -15.33 16.94
CA LEU A 35 -14.81 -14.03 16.38
C LEU A 35 -16.21 -13.60 16.81
N LYS A 36 -16.64 -14.03 17.99
CA LYS A 36 -17.92 -13.57 18.55
C LYS A 36 -18.00 -12.04 18.60
N PRO A 37 -19.19 -11.48 18.36
CA PRO A 37 -19.50 -10.08 18.62
C PRO A 37 -19.06 -9.63 20.02
N ILE A 38 -18.72 -8.35 20.16
CA ILE A 38 -18.14 -7.80 21.40
C ILE A 38 -19.11 -7.96 22.57
N ASP A 39 -20.40 -7.74 22.36
CA ASP A 39 -21.48 -7.89 23.34
C ASP A 39 -21.64 -9.32 23.88
N GLN A 40 -21.11 -10.31 23.16
CA GLN A 40 -21.18 -11.72 23.54
C GLN A 40 -19.88 -12.24 24.19
N ARG A 41 -18.89 -11.36 24.40
CA ARG A 41 -17.60 -11.70 25.02
C ARG A 41 -17.66 -11.57 26.54
N LYS A 42 -16.91 -12.44 27.24
CA LYS A 42 -16.93 -12.56 28.72
C LYS A 42 -16.51 -11.28 29.44
N ASP A 43 -15.57 -10.53 28.85
CA ASP A 43 -15.03 -9.29 29.42
C ASP A 43 -15.72 -8.03 28.85
N CYS A 44 -16.94 -8.18 28.30
CA CYS A 44 -17.72 -7.04 27.83
C CYS A 44 -18.25 -6.23 29.02
N ILE A 45 -17.47 -5.24 29.44
CA ILE A 45 -17.96 -4.17 30.29
C ILE A 45 -18.73 -3.24 29.35
N ILE A 46 -20.07 -3.31 29.37
CA ILE A 46 -20.96 -2.37 28.66
C ILE A 46 -20.78 -0.98 29.30
N MET A 47 -19.66 -0.33 29.02
CA MET A 47 -19.44 1.07 29.26
C MET A 47 -19.70 1.77 27.94
N ASN A 48 -20.47 2.86 28.03
CA ASN A 48 -20.92 3.75 26.97
C ASN A 48 -19.74 4.39 26.22
N SER A 49 -18.96 3.56 25.54
CA SER A 49 -17.65 3.85 24.96
C SER A 49 -17.70 3.46 23.50
N VAL A 50 -17.23 4.37 22.65
CA VAL A 50 -17.25 4.18 21.21
C VAL A 50 -15.85 3.88 20.76
N HIS A 51 -15.70 2.81 19.99
CA HIS A 51 -14.40 2.41 19.43
C HIS A 51 -14.47 2.44 17.90
N ARG A 52 -13.45 3.03 17.28
CA ARG A 52 -13.20 2.91 15.85
C ARG A 52 -12.31 1.70 15.60
N PHE A 53 -12.63 0.93 14.56
CA PHE A 53 -11.80 -0.18 14.08
C PHE A 53 -11.43 0.03 12.62
N TRP A 54 -10.21 -0.33 12.25
CA TRP A 54 -9.76 -0.35 10.86
C TRP A 54 -8.77 -1.48 10.63
N ILE A 55 -8.63 -1.86 9.37
CA ILE A 55 -7.61 -2.82 8.94
C ILE A 55 -6.38 -2.01 8.55
N GLU A 56 -5.25 -2.34 9.14
CA GLU A 56 -3.95 -1.75 8.84
C GLU A 56 -3.04 -2.82 8.24
N ALA A 57 -2.38 -2.46 7.14
CA ALA A 57 -1.34 -3.28 6.53
C ALA A 57 0.01 -2.92 7.15
N GLY A 58 0.75 -3.95 7.56
CA GLY A 58 2.13 -3.78 7.99
C GLY A 58 3.09 -3.61 6.82
N GLN A 59 4.38 -3.64 7.14
CA GLN A 59 5.44 -3.41 6.18
C GLN A 59 5.48 -4.52 5.11
N ILE A 60 5.49 -4.10 3.85
CA ILE A 60 5.71 -4.99 2.71
C ILE A 60 7.20 -5.07 2.43
N THR A 61 7.80 -6.22 2.69
CA THR A 61 9.18 -6.52 2.33
C THR A 61 9.25 -7.04 0.89
N TYR A 62 10.36 -6.76 0.23
CA TYR A 62 10.60 -7.22 -1.13
C TYR A 62 12.06 -7.60 -1.34
N GLU A 63 12.26 -8.58 -2.20
CA GLU A 63 13.57 -9.00 -2.69
C GLU A 63 13.63 -8.74 -4.20
N HIS A 64 14.82 -8.55 -4.75
CA HIS A 64 14.99 -8.42 -6.19
C HIS A 64 16.14 -9.28 -6.69
N GLN A 65 15.97 -9.80 -7.91
CA GLN A 65 17.00 -10.55 -8.64
C GLN A 65 17.22 -9.88 -9.98
N TYR A 66 18.48 -9.67 -10.33
CA TYR A 66 18.88 -9.14 -11.63
C TYR A 66 19.43 -10.28 -12.50
N ASP A 67 18.83 -10.45 -13.67
CA ASP A 67 19.34 -11.34 -14.71
C ASP A 67 20.14 -10.51 -15.72
N GLU A 68 21.47 -10.60 -15.61
CA GLU A 68 22.42 -9.90 -16.49
C GLU A 68 22.26 -10.29 -17.97
N ASN A 69 21.86 -11.54 -18.25
CA ASN A 69 21.79 -12.04 -19.62
C ASN A 69 20.60 -11.45 -20.38
N ASN A 70 19.47 -11.27 -19.70
CA ASN A 70 18.23 -10.80 -20.29
C ASN A 70 17.90 -9.33 -19.94
N ASN A 71 18.71 -8.70 -19.10
CA ASN A 71 18.48 -7.37 -18.55
C ASN A 71 17.10 -7.24 -17.87
N ILE A 72 16.68 -8.28 -17.15
CA ILE A 72 15.39 -8.35 -16.45
C ILE A 72 15.64 -8.21 -14.95
N ILE A 73 14.88 -7.31 -14.31
CA ILE A 73 14.81 -7.23 -12.84
C ILE A 73 13.49 -7.87 -12.40
N THR A 74 13.58 -8.90 -11.56
CA THR A 74 12.41 -9.58 -10.98
C THR A 74 12.27 -9.17 -9.51
N TYR A 75 11.09 -8.70 -9.12
CA TYR A 75 10.77 -8.34 -7.73
C TYR A 75 9.86 -9.39 -7.10
N TYR A 76 10.27 -9.91 -5.94
CA TYR A 76 9.48 -10.85 -5.13
C TYR A 76 8.93 -10.11 -3.92
N LEU A 77 7.61 -9.91 -3.90
CA LEU A 77 6.91 -9.27 -2.79
C LEU A 77 6.55 -10.33 -1.75
N SER A 78 6.94 -10.10 -0.49
CA SER A 78 6.59 -10.98 0.62
C SER A 78 5.08 -10.93 0.94
N ASP A 79 4.64 -11.80 1.87
CA ASP A 79 3.29 -11.68 2.41
C ASP A 79 3.10 -10.33 3.13
N VAL A 80 1.88 -9.81 3.07
CA VAL A 80 1.53 -8.53 3.69
C VAL A 80 0.85 -8.82 5.01
N PRO A 81 1.50 -8.57 6.16
CA PRO A 81 0.85 -8.77 7.45
C PRO A 81 -0.31 -7.78 7.58
N MET A 82 -1.51 -8.30 7.85
CA MET A 82 -2.72 -7.49 8.05
C MET A 82 -3.12 -7.55 9.51
N CYS A 83 -3.43 -6.41 10.11
CA CYS A 83 -3.88 -6.34 11.49
C CYS A 83 -5.15 -5.48 11.60
N VAL A 84 -5.97 -5.79 12.59
CA VAL A 84 -7.09 -4.94 12.98
C VAL A 84 -6.65 -4.09 14.14
N LYS A 85 -6.75 -2.78 13.96
CA LYS A 85 -6.49 -1.78 14.99
C LYS A 85 -7.81 -1.29 15.59
N LYS A 86 -7.72 -0.82 16.83
CA LYS A 86 -8.84 -0.20 17.55
C LYS A 86 -8.39 1.14 18.11
N GLN A 87 -9.31 2.09 18.22
CA GLN A 87 -9.07 3.37 18.90
C GLN A 87 -10.31 3.74 19.70
N LEU A 88 -10.13 4.06 20.97
CA LEU A 88 -11.20 4.61 21.80
C LEU A 88 -11.50 6.03 21.35
N MET A 89 -12.78 6.39 21.32
CA MET A 89 -13.27 7.70 20.94
C MET A 89 -14.04 8.36 22.07
N GLN A 90 -13.96 9.69 22.13
CA GLN A 90 -14.64 10.55 23.10
C GLN A 90 -15.31 11.74 22.40
N TYR A 91 -16.32 12.31 23.01
CA TYR A 91 -16.91 13.55 22.53
C TYR A 91 -16.04 14.75 22.92
N ASP A 92 -15.76 15.62 21.96
CA ASP A 92 -15.17 16.93 22.22
C ASP A 92 -16.22 17.90 22.83
N GLU A 93 -15.78 19.11 23.20
CA GLU A 93 -16.65 20.16 23.74
C GLU A 93 -17.71 20.63 22.73
N GLN A 94 -17.51 20.37 21.44
CA GLN A 94 -18.40 20.70 20.33
C GLN A 94 -19.38 19.56 19.99
N GLY A 95 -19.30 18.43 20.69
CA GLY A 95 -20.13 17.26 20.46
C GLY A 95 -19.70 16.38 19.27
N ASN A 96 -18.50 16.59 18.71
CA ASN A 96 -17.93 15.70 17.70
C ASN A 96 -17.18 14.55 18.36
N LEU A 97 -17.21 13.39 17.70
CA LEU A 97 -16.51 12.21 18.17
C LEU A 97 -15.05 12.22 17.68
N ILE A 98 -14.11 12.36 18.61
CA ILE A 98 -12.66 12.42 18.36
C ILE A 98 -11.93 11.25 19.00
N ASP A 99 -10.76 10.89 18.47
CA ASP A 99 -9.94 9.83 19.03
C ASP A 99 -9.38 10.25 20.41
N ASP A 100 -9.54 9.39 21.42
CA ASP A 100 -8.98 9.59 22.75
C ASP A 100 -7.51 9.17 22.77
N LEU A 101 -6.62 10.13 22.54
CA LEU A 101 -5.17 9.92 22.56
C LEU A 101 -4.61 9.80 23.99
N SER A 102 -5.42 10.04 25.03
CA SER A 102 -4.97 10.06 26.42
C SER A 102 -4.90 8.67 27.05
N LYS A 103 -5.67 7.72 26.53
CA LYS A 103 -5.68 6.33 26.99
C LYS A 103 -4.84 5.47 26.08
N VAL A 104 -3.76 4.91 26.64
CA VAL A 104 -3.01 3.83 26.01
C VAL A 104 -3.95 2.65 25.82
N GLU A 105 -3.92 2.04 24.62
CA GLU A 105 -4.76 0.90 24.25
C GLU A 105 -4.61 -0.23 25.29
N ASP A 106 -5.58 -0.38 26.19
CA ASP A 106 -5.61 -1.53 27.10
C ASP A 106 -5.87 -2.80 26.28
N GLY A 107 -4.88 -3.69 26.28
CA GLY A 107 -4.90 -4.99 25.59
C GLY A 107 -5.77 -6.05 26.26
N HIS A 108 -6.51 -5.70 27.31
CA HIS A 108 -7.38 -6.60 28.08
C HIS A 108 -8.86 -6.24 27.99
N SER A 109 -9.26 -5.44 27.00
CA SER A 109 -10.67 -5.13 26.74
C SER A 109 -11.27 -6.11 25.72
N SER A 110 -12.59 -6.32 25.77
CA SER A 110 -13.30 -7.17 24.80
C SER A 110 -13.08 -6.76 23.33
N GLU A 111 -12.88 -5.46 23.09
CA GLU A 111 -12.49 -4.87 21.81
C GLU A 111 -11.06 -5.23 21.40
N GLY A 112 -10.14 -5.25 22.38
CA GLY A 112 -8.76 -5.66 22.19
C GLY A 112 -8.66 -7.14 21.81
N ASP A 113 -9.39 -7.99 22.54
CA ASP A 113 -9.47 -9.42 22.25
C ASP A 113 -10.08 -9.68 20.88
N PHE A 114 -11.10 -8.92 20.49
CA PHE A 114 -11.66 -9.01 19.15
C PHE A 114 -10.62 -8.64 18.08
N ALA A 115 -9.94 -7.49 18.24
CA ALA A 115 -8.94 -7.02 17.29
C ALA A 115 -7.78 -8.02 17.15
N GLN A 116 -7.33 -8.59 18.27
CA GLN A 116 -6.30 -9.62 18.30
C GLN A 116 -6.76 -10.92 17.63
N ALA A 117 -7.95 -11.41 17.96
CA ALA A 117 -8.51 -12.62 17.34
C ALA A 117 -8.69 -12.44 15.82
N PHE A 118 -9.23 -11.30 15.39
CA PHE A 118 -9.40 -11.01 13.97
C PHE A 118 -8.06 -10.93 13.24
N THR A 119 -7.06 -10.28 13.85
CA THR A 119 -5.70 -10.22 13.31
C THR A 119 -5.10 -11.61 13.16
N ARG A 120 -5.21 -12.45 14.20
CA ARG A 120 -4.67 -13.81 14.22
C ARG A 120 -5.29 -14.70 13.14
N TYR A 121 -6.60 -14.56 12.92
CA TYR A 121 -7.35 -15.38 11.98
C TYR A 121 -7.65 -14.69 10.65
N TYR A 122 -6.94 -13.62 10.32
CA TYR A 122 -7.22 -12.80 9.13
C TYR A 122 -7.17 -13.61 7.84
N ASP A 123 -6.18 -14.48 7.67
CA ASP A 123 -6.01 -15.28 6.45
C ASP A 123 -7.04 -16.41 6.35
N GLN A 124 -7.39 -17.03 7.48
CA GLN A 124 -8.46 -18.02 7.54
C GLN A 124 -9.81 -17.38 7.22
N MET A 125 -10.07 -16.18 7.74
CA MET A 125 -11.23 -15.36 7.37
C MET A 125 -11.24 -15.05 5.88
N GLY A 126 -10.08 -14.72 5.31
CA GLY A 126 -9.89 -14.48 3.89
C GLY A 126 -10.27 -15.64 2.98
N SER A 127 -10.22 -16.88 3.47
CA SER A 127 -10.68 -18.07 2.73
C SER A 127 -12.19 -18.09 2.52
N TYR A 128 -12.96 -17.49 3.44
CA TYR A 128 -14.41 -17.36 3.35
C TYR A 128 -14.85 -16.02 2.75
N PHE A 129 -14.02 -14.99 2.92
CA PHE A 129 -14.25 -13.62 2.45
C PHE A 129 -13.04 -13.15 1.63
N PRO A 130 -13.01 -13.50 0.32
CA PRO A 130 -11.88 -13.20 -0.55
C PRO A 130 -11.53 -11.72 -0.63
N GLU A 131 -12.47 -10.82 -0.30
CA GLU A 131 -12.26 -9.38 -0.21
C GLU A 131 -11.11 -9.02 0.73
N LEU A 132 -10.94 -9.74 1.85
CA LEU A 132 -9.86 -9.51 2.80
C LEU A 132 -8.48 -9.86 2.21
N LEU A 133 -8.40 -10.91 1.40
CA LEU A 133 -7.17 -11.29 0.69
C LEU A 133 -6.91 -10.39 -0.52
N ARG A 134 -7.97 -9.95 -1.21
CA ARG A 134 -7.87 -8.97 -2.29
C ARG A 134 -7.28 -7.65 -1.81
N LEU A 135 -7.53 -7.27 -0.55
CA LEU A 135 -6.90 -6.10 0.05
C LEU A 135 -5.36 -6.25 0.13
N LYS A 136 -4.85 -7.43 0.51
CA LYS A 136 -3.39 -7.72 0.48
C LYS A 136 -2.82 -7.53 -0.94
N GLU A 137 -3.51 -8.08 -1.94
CA GLU A 137 -3.07 -7.99 -3.33
C GLU A 137 -3.17 -6.56 -3.90
N LEU A 138 -4.16 -5.78 -3.46
CA LEU A 138 -4.27 -4.37 -3.82
C LEU A 138 -3.06 -3.57 -3.31
N LEU A 139 -2.60 -3.86 -2.10
CA LEU A 139 -1.44 -3.18 -1.52
C LEU A 139 -0.15 -3.54 -2.26
N LYS A 140 0.03 -4.82 -2.62
CA LYS A 140 1.16 -5.26 -3.47
C LYS A 140 1.18 -4.53 -4.82
N ARG A 141 0.01 -4.31 -5.44
CA ARG A 141 -0.11 -3.49 -6.66
C ARG A 141 0.29 -2.04 -6.43
N GLY A 142 -0.05 -1.48 -5.27
CA GLY A 142 0.42 -0.14 -4.87
C GLY A 142 1.95 -0.04 -4.85
N VAL A 143 2.63 -1.05 -4.30
CA VAL A 143 4.11 -1.11 -4.30
C VAL A 143 4.67 -1.17 -5.72
N LEU A 144 4.05 -1.95 -6.62
CA LEU A 144 4.47 -2.00 -8.01
C LEU A 144 4.41 -0.62 -8.68
N LEU A 145 3.36 0.17 -8.41
CA LEU A 145 3.26 1.54 -8.94
C LEU A 145 4.40 2.43 -8.42
N VAL A 146 4.80 2.25 -7.16
CA VAL A 146 5.96 2.97 -6.59
C VAL A 146 7.25 2.58 -7.31
N PHE A 147 7.47 1.29 -7.58
CA PHE A 147 8.64 0.84 -8.36
C PHE A 147 8.64 1.42 -9.77
N ILE A 148 7.52 1.32 -10.50
CA ILE A 148 7.41 1.87 -11.86
C ILE A 148 7.71 3.37 -11.84
N ARG A 149 7.11 4.12 -10.91
CA ARG A 149 7.37 5.55 -10.78
C ARG A 149 8.83 5.86 -10.49
N SER A 150 9.45 5.12 -9.56
CA SER A 150 10.88 5.30 -9.24
C SER A 150 11.78 5.01 -10.44
N THR A 151 11.50 3.94 -11.19
CA THR A 151 12.25 3.62 -12.41
C THR A 151 12.09 4.70 -13.48
N PHE A 152 10.87 5.22 -13.67
CA PHE A 152 10.59 6.31 -14.59
C PHE A 152 11.36 7.59 -14.20
N ASP A 153 11.29 7.98 -12.93
CA ASP A 153 12.00 9.16 -12.42
C ASP A 153 13.52 9.03 -12.58
N ASN A 154 14.05 7.82 -12.38
CA ASN A 154 15.48 7.54 -12.60
C ASN A 154 15.86 7.66 -14.08
N ILE A 155 15.08 7.06 -14.99
CA ILE A 155 15.31 7.16 -16.44
C ILE A 155 15.29 8.63 -16.90
N GLN A 156 14.34 9.42 -16.41
CA GLN A 156 14.24 10.83 -16.77
C GLN A 156 15.47 11.62 -16.31
N LYS A 157 15.98 11.34 -15.10
CA LYS A 157 17.23 11.94 -14.62
C LYS A 157 18.42 11.55 -15.50
N TYR A 158 18.53 10.28 -15.90
CA TYR A 158 19.60 9.83 -16.80
C TYR A 158 19.55 10.52 -18.15
N ILE A 159 18.36 10.63 -18.77
CA ILE A 159 18.18 11.33 -20.05
C ILE A 159 18.62 12.79 -19.95
N ASN A 160 18.18 13.49 -18.89
CA ASN A 160 18.55 14.88 -18.67
C ASN A 160 20.08 15.05 -18.49
N ASN A 161 20.71 14.15 -17.73
CA ASN A 161 22.16 14.17 -17.55
C ASN A 161 22.93 13.93 -18.86
N ILE A 162 22.45 13.00 -19.71
CA ILE A 162 23.04 12.76 -21.04
C ILE A 162 22.87 14.00 -21.94
N ALA A 163 21.68 14.61 -21.95
CA ALA A 163 21.43 15.82 -22.73
C ALA A 163 22.36 16.98 -22.31
N ILE A 164 22.59 17.15 -21.01
CA ILE A 164 23.55 18.11 -20.47
C ILE A 164 24.97 17.79 -20.93
N ALA A 165 25.38 16.52 -20.96
CA ALA A 165 26.71 16.11 -21.40
C ALA A 165 26.95 16.31 -22.91
N ILE A 166 25.91 16.21 -23.75
CA ILE A 166 26.01 16.41 -25.20
C ILE A 166 26.29 17.87 -25.57
N GLY A 167 25.77 18.84 -24.81
CA GLY A 167 25.98 20.28 -25.05
C GLY A 167 27.46 20.67 -25.13
N PRO A 168 28.27 20.42 -24.07
CA PRO A 168 29.70 20.69 -24.06
C PRO A 168 30.48 19.97 -25.16
N ILE A 169 30.09 18.73 -25.50
CA ILE A 169 30.72 17.96 -26.56
C ILE A 169 30.48 18.62 -27.92
N ASN A 170 29.24 19.04 -28.21
CA ASN A 170 28.92 19.77 -29.43
C ASN A 170 29.66 21.10 -29.50
N ASP A 171 29.73 21.85 -28.40
CA ASP A 171 30.49 23.10 -28.35
C ASP A 171 31.98 22.87 -28.63
N TYR A 172 32.55 21.79 -28.08
CA TYR A 172 33.95 21.42 -28.31
C TYR A 172 34.20 20.99 -29.76
N LEU A 173 33.31 20.18 -30.34
CA LEU A 173 33.37 19.78 -31.75
C LEU A 173 33.22 20.97 -32.70
N GLN A 174 32.35 21.93 -32.39
CA GLN A 174 32.22 23.17 -33.16
C GLN A 174 33.48 24.03 -33.08
N ARG A 175 34.12 24.12 -31.90
CA ARG A 175 35.41 24.80 -31.76
C ARG A 175 36.51 24.15 -32.60
N ILE A 176 36.62 22.82 -32.57
CA ILE A 176 37.58 22.09 -33.42
C ILE A 176 37.29 22.34 -34.90
N ARG A 177 36.02 22.21 -35.31
CA ARG A 177 35.60 22.44 -36.70
C ARG A 177 35.98 23.85 -37.18
N ASN A 178 35.83 24.87 -36.33
CA ASN A 178 36.17 26.24 -36.68
C ASN A 178 37.69 26.53 -36.68
N GLN A 179 38.50 25.67 -36.01
CA GLN A 179 39.96 25.76 -36.02
C GLN A 179 40.59 25.06 -37.23
N ILE A 180 39.90 24.07 -37.81
CA ILE A 180 40.35 23.40 -39.02
C ILE A 180 40.03 24.29 -40.22
N ARG A 181 41.03 25.05 -40.68
CA ARG A 181 41.04 25.57 -42.05
C ARG A 181 41.44 24.43 -42.98
N TYR A 182 40.48 23.91 -43.72
CA TYR A 182 40.82 23.10 -44.88
C TYR A 182 41.60 23.99 -45.86
N PRO A 183 42.76 23.55 -46.37
CA PRO A 183 43.36 24.22 -47.50
C PRO A 183 42.35 24.07 -48.65
N CYS A 184 41.69 25.18 -49.00
CA CYS A 184 41.08 25.30 -50.31
C CYS A 184 42.25 25.47 -51.28
N GLU A 185 42.88 24.36 -51.68
CA GLU A 185 43.62 24.36 -52.93
C GLU A 185 42.59 24.56 -54.03
N THR A 186 42.33 25.83 -54.36
CA THR A 186 41.77 26.15 -55.67
C THR A 186 42.84 25.75 -56.69
N ASP A 187 42.48 24.89 -57.65
CA ASP A 187 43.31 24.35 -58.75
C ASP A 187 44.12 25.41 -59.55
N SER A 188 43.98 26.69 -59.24
CA SER A 188 44.70 27.81 -59.84
C SER A 188 46.18 27.92 -59.45
N GLU A 189 46.68 27.19 -58.43
CA GLU A 189 48.10 27.27 -58.03
C GLU A 189 49.00 26.12 -58.53
N ILE A 190 48.44 25.09 -59.17
CA ILE A 190 49.21 23.92 -59.63
C ILE A 190 49.98 24.20 -60.95
N ASN A 191 49.67 25.28 -61.68
CA ASN A 191 50.28 25.59 -62.98
C ASN A 191 51.43 26.62 -62.95
N ARG A 192 52.20 26.73 -61.86
CA ARG A 192 53.41 27.56 -61.80
C ARG A 192 54.65 26.79 -61.35
N ILE A 193 55.03 25.75 -62.09
CA ILE A 193 56.39 25.20 -62.11
C ILE A 193 56.75 24.86 -63.56
#